data_AF-A0A3N5NTT4-F1
#
_entry.id   AF-A0A3N5NTT4-F1
#
_cell.length_a   1.000
_cell.length_b   1.000
_cell.length_c   1.000
_cell.angle_alpha   90.00
_cell.angle_beta   90.00
_cell.angle_gamma   90.00
#
_symmetry.space_group_name_H-M   'P 1'
#
loop_
_entity.id
_entity.type
_entity.pdbx_description
1 polymer ?
#
loop_
_entity_poly.entity_id
_entity_poly.type
_entity_poly.pdbx_seq_one_letter_code
_entity_poly.pdbx_strand_id
1 'polypeptide(L)'
;MTAIDPITLEILRNLFASVAEEMGVTLGRTAYSPNIKERRDYSCACFLAEAQGAGVPMIAQAAHIPVHLGAMPASVRAALEAYAEWAPGDLVVLNDPYLGGTHLPDITMVS
;
A
#
# COMPACT_ATOMS: atom_id res chain seq x y z
N MET A 1 -26.89 -3.18 -5.01
CA MET A 1 -25.77 -4.06 -4.61
C MET A 1 -26.36 -5.22 -3.83
N THR A 2 -26.09 -6.46 -4.23
CA THR A 2 -26.45 -7.64 -3.43
C THR A 2 -25.64 -7.62 -2.14
N ALA A 3 -26.28 -7.84 -1.00
CA ALA A 3 -25.58 -7.90 0.29
C ALA A 3 -24.61 -9.08 0.28
N ILE A 4 -23.31 -8.80 0.48
CA ILE A 4 -22.29 -9.83 0.71
C ILE A 4 -22.61 -10.47 2.06
N ASP A 5 -22.64 -11.81 2.13
CA ASP A 5 -22.90 -12.48 3.40
C ASP A 5 -21.72 -12.31 4.37
N PRO A 6 -21.96 -12.35 5.70
CA PRO A 6 -20.92 -12.09 6.68
C PRO A 6 -19.74 -13.07 6.62
N ILE A 7 -19.97 -14.31 6.19
CA ILE A 7 -18.92 -15.34 6.10
C ILE A 7 -17.99 -14.98 4.95
N THR A 8 -18.53 -14.70 3.77
CA THR A 8 -17.74 -14.28 2.60
C THR A 8 -16.98 -12.99 2.89
N LEU A 9 -17.61 -12.01 3.55
CA LEU A 9 -16.94 -10.77 3.93
C LEU A 9 -15.72 -11.03 4.81
N GLU A 10 -15.84 -11.90 5.81
CA GLU A 10 -14.76 -12.23 6.73
C GLU A 10 -13.64 -13.04 6.06
N ILE A 11 -13.98 -13.92 5.11
CA ILE A 11 -12.98 -14.62 4.28
C ILE A 11 -12.17 -13.60 3.47
N LEU A 12 -12.84 -12.67 2.78
CA LEU A 12 -12.16 -11.65 1.98
C LEU A 12 -11.29 -10.74 2.87
N ARG A 13 -11.79 -10.32 4.03
CA ARG A 13 -11.04 -9.50 4.99
C ARG A 13 -9.73 -10.17 5.40
N ASN A 14 -9.77 -11.45 5.78
CA ASN A 14 -8.58 -12.19 6.18
C ASN A 14 -7.65 -12.47 5.01
N LEU A 15 -8.20 -12.73 3.81
CA LEU A 15 -7.40 -12.90 2.59
C LEU A 15 -6.57 -11.66 2.29
N PHE A 16 -7.19 -10.48 2.22
CA PHE A 16 -6.45 -9.25 1.91
C PHE A 16 -5.47 -8.85 3.01
N ALA A 17 -5.83 -9.08 4.29
CA ALA A 17 -4.90 -8.87 5.40
C ALA A 17 -3.67 -9.79 5.30
N SER A 18 -3.87 -11.07 4.94
CA SER A 18 -2.78 -12.03 4.75
C SER A 18 -1.86 -11.62 3.59
N VAL A 19 -2.41 -11.10 2.50
CA VAL A 19 -1.61 -10.59 1.37
C VAL A 19 -0.70 -9.45 1.83
N ALA A 20 -1.26 -8.45 2.53
CA ALA A 20 -0.48 -7.33 3.01
C ALA A 20 0.63 -7.78 3.98
N GLU A 21 0.34 -8.72 4.89
CA GLU A 21 1.33 -9.28 5.82
C GLU A 21 2.45 -10.03 5.08
N GLU A 22 2.11 -10.85 4.08
CA GLU A 22 3.09 -11.60 3.30
C GLU A 22 4.01 -10.68 2.48
N MET A 23 3.48 -9.57 1.94
CA MET A 23 4.31 -8.52 1.34
C MET A 23 5.34 -7.99 2.34
N GLY A 24 4.91 -7.69 3.57
CA GLY A 24 5.78 -7.20 4.63
C GLY A 24 6.85 -8.22 5.06
N VAL A 25 6.47 -9.49 5.22
CA VAL A 25 7.41 -10.58 5.52
C VAL A 25 8.44 -10.72 4.41
N THR A 26 8.00 -10.69 3.15
CA THR A 26 8.88 -10.82 1.98
C THR A 26 9.88 -9.67 1.95
N LEU A 27 9.40 -8.42 2.04
CA LEU A 27 10.23 -7.22 2.03
C LEU A 27 11.29 -7.25 3.14
N GLY A 28 10.90 -7.60 4.37
CA GLY A 28 11.83 -7.70 5.49
C GLY A 28 12.89 -8.80 5.31
N ARG A 29 12.51 -9.96 4.74
CA ARG A 29 13.44 -11.07 4.51
C ARG A 29 14.45 -10.77 3.43
N THR A 30 14.04 -10.10 2.35
CA THR A 30 14.89 -9.75 1.21
C THR A 30 15.73 -8.49 1.41
N ALA A 31 15.42 -7.69 2.43
CA ALA A 31 16.16 -6.47 2.70
C ALA A 31 17.60 -6.73 3.17
N TYR A 32 18.51 -5.85 2.72
CA TYR A 32 19.89 -5.75 3.23
C TYR A 32 20.04 -4.66 4.29
N SER A 33 19.24 -3.60 4.23
CA SER A 33 19.31 -2.47 5.16
C SER A 33 18.86 -2.89 6.56
N PRO A 34 19.65 -2.62 7.62
CA PRO A 34 19.23 -2.87 9.00
C PRO A 34 17.96 -2.08 9.39
N ASN A 35 17.73 -0.90 8.80
CA ASN A 35 16.50 -0.14 9.06
C ASN A 35 15.26 -0.94 8.61
N ILE A 36 15.34 -1.63 7.47
CA ILE A 36 14.23 -2.45 6.99
C ILE A 36 14.25 -3.82 7.70
N LYS A 37 15.39 -4.51 7.71
CA LYS A 37 15.48 -5.90 8.19
C LYS A 37 15.30 -6.04 9.70
N GLU A 38 15.90 -5.15 10.49
CA GLU A 38 15.93 -5.25 11.94
C GLU A 38 14.96 -4.27 12.59
N ARG A 39 14.95 -3.01 12.16
CA ARG A 39 14.05 -1.98 12.72
C ARG A 39 12.64 -2.04 12.14
N ARG A 40 12.42 -2.80 11.06
CA ARG A 40 11.13 -2.94 10.36
C ARG A 40 10.53 -1.61 9.94
N ASP A 41 11.40 -0.74 9.44
CA ASP A 41 11.06 0.60 8.98
C ASP A 41 10.44 0.59 7.58
N TYR A 42 9.31 -0.11 7.45
CA TYR A 42 8.57 -0.26 6.20
C TYR A 42 7.09 -0.51 6.51
N SER A 43 6.24 -0.35 5.51
CA SER A 43 4.83 -0.74 5.61
C SER A 43 4.36 -1.23 4.24
N CYS A 44 3.34 -2.08 4.24
CA CYS A 44 2.74 -2.61 3.02
C CYS A 44 1.23 -2.44 3.11
N ALA A 45 0.58 -2.12 2.00
CA ALA A 45 -0.86 -1.97 1.93
C ALA A 45 -1.40 -2.35 0.55
N CYS A 46 -2.65 -2.82 0.54
CA CYS A 46 -3.40 -3.12 -0.66
C CYS A 46 -4.45 -2.03 -0.87
N PHE A 47 -4.59 -1.60 -2.11
CA PHE A 47 -5.51 -0.55 -2.54
C PHE A 47 -6.42 -1.07 -3.64
N LEU A 48 -7.67 -0.58 -3.68
CA LEU A 48 -8.63 -0.94 -4.73
C LEU A 48 -8.48 0.02 -5.92
N ALA A 49 -8.07 -0.51 -7.08
CA ALA A 49 -7.74 0.26 -8.29
C ALA A 49 -8.89 1.17 -8.80
N GLU A 50 -10.14 0.80 -8.56
CA GLU A 50 -11.30 1.53 -9.06
C GLU A 50 -12.33 1.70 -7.94
N ALA A 51 -12.49 2.93 -7.43
CA ALA A 51 -13.70 3.30 -6.71
C ALA A 51 -14.42 4.39 -7.48
N GLN A 52 -15.67 4.13 -7.86
CA GLN A 52 -16.51 5.12 -8.53
C GLN A 52 -16.55 6.42 -7.70
N GLY A 53 -15.83 7.45 -8.16
CA GLY A 53 -15.91 8.82 -7.68
C GLY A 53 -15.34 9.15 -6.29
N ALA A 54 -14.69 8.21 -5.58
CA ALA A 54 -14.26 8.41 -4.18
C ALA A 54 -12.75 8.28 -3.90
N GLY A 55 -11.93 8.06 -4.93
CA GLY A 55 -10.49 7.82 -4.80
C GLY A 55 -10.14 6.32 -4.80
N VAL A 56 -8.95 5.97 -4.33
CA VAL A 56 -8.45 4.59 -4.30
C VAL A 56 -8.34 4.15 -2.84
N PRO A 57 -9.34 3.44 -2.29
CA PRO A 57 -9.37 3.13 -0.87
C PRO A 57 -8.35 2.04 -0.54
N MET A 58 -7.68 2.22 0.61
CA MET A 58 -6.88 1.17 1.22
C MET A 58 -7.80 0.07 1.76
N ILE A 59 -7.62 -1.17 1.32
CA ILE A 59 -8.46 -2.32 1.69
C ILE A 59 -7.79 -3.24 2.71
N ALA A 60 -6.45 -3.23 2.79
CA ALA A 60 -5.67 -3.97 3.78
C ALA A 60 -4.31 -3.32 3.98
N GLN A 61 -3.70 -3.60 5.13
CA GLN A 61 -2.38 -3.10 5.49
C GLN A 61 -1.67 -4.07 6.44
N ALA A 62 -0.35 -4.17 6.32
CA ALA A 62 0.51 -4.72 7.34
C ALA A 62 0.85 -3.59 8.32
N ALA A 63 0.33 -3.72 9.55
CA ALA A 63 0.45 -2.66 10.54
C ALA A 63 1.88 -2.61 11.12
N HIS A 64 2.73 -1.77 10.53
CA HIS A 64 4.10 -1.59 10.99
C HIS A 64 4.33 -0.16 11.51
N ILE A 65 4.03 0.87 10.70
CA ILE A 65 4.34 2.26 11.04
C ILE A 65 3.17 3.20 10.68
N PRO A 66 2.46 3.78 11.69
CA PRO A 66 1.28 4.61 11.44
C PRO A 66 1.50 5.82 10.52
N VAL A 67 2.69 6.43 10.56
CA VAL A 67 2.98 7.60 9.72
C VAL A 67 3.04 7.23 8.23
N HIS A 68 3.56 6.04 7.88
CA HIS A 68 3.52 5.54 6.51
C HIS A 68 2.08 5.31 6.06
N LEU A 69 1.29 4.63 6.90
CA LEU A 69 -0.09 4.24 6.58
C LEU A 69 -1.02 5.43 6.41
N GLY A 70 -0.80 6.51 7.17
CA GLY A 70 -1.51 7.78 6.99
C GLY A 70 -1.13 8.51 5.70
N ALA A 71 0.09 8.33 5.20
CA ALA A 71 0.62 9.04 4.04
C ALA A 71 0.40 8.30 2.71
N MET A 72 0.41 6.96 2.71
CA MET A 72 0.24 6.11 1.52
C MET A 72 -0.97 6.46 0.63
N PRO A 73 -2.17 6.81 1.14
CA PRO A 73 -3.28 7.20 0.28
C PRO A 73 -2.98 8.44 -0.58
N ALA A 74 -2.20 9.39 -0.05
CA ALA A 74 -1.76 10.55 -0.83
C ALA A 74 -0.73 10.14 -1.89
N SER A 75 0.21 9.24 -1.56
CA SER A 75 1.19 8.72 -2.52
C SER A 75 0.55 7.96 -3.67
N VAL A 76 -0.42 7.09 -3.39
CA VAL A 76 -1.16 6.33 -4.41
C VAL A 76 -1.94 7.28 -5.32
N ARG A 77 -2.61 8.29 -4.75
CA ARG A 77 -3.28 9.32 -5.55
C ARG A 77 -2.30 10.08 -6.45
N ALA A 78 -1.17 10.52 -5.92
CA ALA A 78 -0.17 11.24 -6.70
C ALA A 78 0.40 10.39 -7.84
N ALA A 79 0.62 9.09 -7.61
CA ALA A 79 1.06 8.17 -8.65
C ALA A 79 0.03 8.02 -9.78
N LEU A 80 -1.25 7.90 -9.44
CA LEU A 80 -2.35 7.77 -10.42
C LEU A 80 -2.60 9.06 -11.19
N GLU A 81 -2.41 10.23 -10.57
CA GLU A 81 -2.55 11.53 -11.23
C GLU A 81 -1.37 11.84 -12.16
N ALA A 82 -0.18 11.29 -11.87
CA ALA A 82 1.02 11.50 -12.68
C ALA A 82 0.98 10.80 -14.04
N TYR A 83 0.21 9.71 -14.17
CA TYR A 83 0.15 8.89 -15.39
C TYR A 83 -1.28 8.47 -15.71
N ALA A 84 -1.74 8.82 -16.92
CA ALA A 84 -3.11 8.54 -17.37
C ALA A 84 -3.37 7.06 -17.71
N GLU A 85 -2.31 6.30 -18.03
CA GLU A 85 -2.38 4.90 -18.41
C GLU A 85 -1.39 4.08 -17.58
N TRP A 86 -1.84 2.92 -17.11
CA TRP A 86 -1.02 1.94 -16.37
C TRP A 86 -1.15 0.59 -17.08
N ALA A 87 -0.02 -0.03 -17.37
CA ALA A 87 0.05 -1.37 -17.93
C ALA A 87 0.47 -2.39 -16.84
N PRO A 88 0.08 -3.66 -16.96
CA PRO A 88 0.59 -4.71 -16.09
C PRO A 88 2.12 -4.75 -16.09
N GLY A 89 2.72 -4.62 -14.90
CA GLY A 89 4.16 -4.57 -14.70
C GLY A 89 4.75 -3.17 -14.53
N ASP A 90 3.95 -2.12 -14.71
CA ASP A 90 4.39 -0.76 -14.39
C ASP A 90 4.57 -0.54 -12.89
N LEU A 91 5.48 0.36 -12.55
CA LEU A 91 5.78 0.74 -11.18
C LEU A 91 6.09 2.23 -11.10
N VAL A 92 5.38 2.94 -10.24
CA VAL A 92 5.69 4.33 -9.87
C VAL A 92 6.42 4.35 -8.55
N VAL A 93 7.52 5.10 -8.50
CA VAL A 93 8.34 5.30 -7.30
C VAL A 93 8.33 6.79 -6.94
N LEU A 94 8.00 7.09 -5.69
CA LEU A 94 7.91 8.47 -5.22
C LEU A 94 8.37 8.62 -3.76
N ASN A 95 8.94 9.78 -3.44
CA ASN A 95 9.39 10.16 -2.11
C ASN A 95 9.20 11.65 -1.80
N ASP A 96 8.42 12.37 -2.62
CA ASP A 96 8.14 13.78 -2.39
C ASP A 96 7.25 13.93 -1.13
N PRO A 97 7.74 14.61 -0.07
CA PRO A 97 6.99 14.76 1.17
C PRO A 97 5.71 15.58 1.02
N TYR A 98 5.56 16.35 -0.06
CA TYR A 98 4.34 17.11 -0.36
C TYR A 98 3.31 16.30 -1.15
N LEU A 99 3.67 15.11 -1.65
CA LEU A 99 2.83 14.21 -2.44
C LEU A 99 2.64 12.83 -1.79
N GLY A 100 2.79 12.74 -0.48
CA GLY A 100 2.53 11.51 0.30
C GLY A 100 3.76 10.82 0.89
N GLY A 101 4.97 11.33 0.66
CA GLY A 101 6.12 10.97 1.49
C GLY A 101 6.01 11.55 2.90
N THR A 102 6.64 10.93 3.91
CA THR A 102 6.74 11.54 5.25
C THR A 102 7.99 12.41 5.37
N HIS A 103 9.09 11.96 4.75
CA HIS A 103 10.33 12.69 4.54
C HIS A 103 11.15 12.03 3.42
N LEU A 104 12.20 12.69 2.94
CA LEU A 104 12.97 12.27 1.77
C LEU A 104 13.48 10.80 1.76
N PRO A 105 13.91 10.21 2.90
CA PRO A 105 14.30 8.80 2.94
C PRO A 105 13.18 7.78 2.68
N ASP A 106 11.91 8.17 2.79
CA ASP A 106 10.79 7.25 2.66
C ASP A 106 10.41 7.12 1.20
N ILE A 107 10.65 5.95 0.64
CA ILE A 107 10.37 5.64 -0.75
C ILE A 107 9.10 4.79 -0.81
N THR A 108 8.06 5.32 -1.46
CA THR A 108 6.84 4.57 -1.76
C THR A 108 6.93 4.00 -3.17
N MET A 109 6.51 2.74 -3.32
CA MET A 109 6.42 2.03 -4.59
C MET A 109 4.95 1.65 -4.82
N VAL A 110 4.38 2.04 -5.95
CA VAL A 110 2.98 1.81 -6.33
C VAL A 110 2.95 1.05 -7.66
N SER A 111 2.23 -0.08 -7.71
CA SER A 111 2.10 -0.98 -8.86
C SER A 111 0.65 -1.33 -9.13
#